data_AF-A0A1B7VG88-F1
#
_entry.id   AF-A0A1B7VG88-F1
#
_cell.length_a   1.000
_cell.length_b   1.000
_cell.length_c   1.000
_cell.angle_alpha   90.00
_cell.angle_beta   90.00
_cell.angle_gamma   90.00
#
_symmetry.space_group_name_H-M   'P 1'
#
loop_
_entity.id
_entity.type
_entity.pdbx_description
1 polymer ?
#
loop_
_entity_poly.entity_id
_entity_poly.type
_entity_poly.pdbx_seq_one_letter_code
_entity_poly.pdbx_strand_id
1 'polypeptide(L)'
;MNPMKNVPGRVEEPDTAHDPNVTKEYDLTLTQVGSLISYVNSKCSANYNLYTFNCTTFAVESIRSAGQVAPSGSSWGICLPNALYKDLYQMKKRGDKSVTVAPLKSGERHE
;
A
#
# COMPACT_ATOMS: atom_id res chain seq x y z
N MET A 1 -2.30 -17.01 17.20
CA MET A 1 -1.79 -16.50 15.90
C MET A 1 -0.32 -16.16 16.08
N ASN A 2 0.59 -16.68 15.24
CA ASN A 2 2.03 -16.40 15.36
C ASN A 2 2.42 -15.35 14.30
N PRO A 3 2.70 -14.10 14.68
CA PRO A 3 2.96 -13.00 13.74
C PRO A 3 4.29 -13.14 12.98
N MET A 4 5.19 -14.02 13.44
CA MET A 4 6.45 -14.31 12.77
C MET A 4 6.34 -15.42 11.70
N LYS A 5 5.19 -16.08 11.60
CA LYS A 5 5.01 -17.22 10.70
C LYS A 5 4.66 -16.74 9.28
N ASN A 6 5.36 -17.29 8.31
CA ASN A 6 5.03 -17.16 6.89
C ASN A 6 3.74 -17.92 6.58
N VAL A 7 2.81 -17.26 5.89
CA VAL A 7 1.58 -17.87 5.37
C VAL A 7 1.45 -17.57 3.87
N PRO A 8 0.73 -18.37 3.07
CA PRO A 8 0.48 -18.02 1.67
C PRO A 8 -0.15 -16.63 1.56
N GLY A 9 0.46 -15.73 0.78
CA GLY A 9 -0.07 -14.40 0.53
C GLY A 9 -1.14 -14.43 -0.56
N ARG A 10 -2.21 -13.66 -0.39
CA ARG A 10 -3.20 -13.41 -1.44
C ARG A 10 -3.65 -11.96 -1.43
N VAL A 11 -3.91 -11.42 -2.61
CA VAL A 11 -4.63 -10.16 -2.83
C VAL A 11 -5.83 -10.53 -3.68
N GLU A 12 -7.02 -10.11 -3.25
CA GLU A 12 -8.26 -10.38 -3.97
C GLU A 12 -8.91 -9.08 -4.41
N GLU A 13 -9.45 -9.10 -5.61
CA GLU A 13 -10.21 -8.00 -6.19
C GLU A 13 -11.60 -8.53 -6.59
N PRO A 14 -12.71 -7.89 -6.15
CA PRO A 14 -12.75 -6.71 -5.29
C PRO A 14 -12.46 -7.02 -3.81
N ASP A 15 -11.75 -6.13 -3.11
CA ASP A 15 -11.79 -6.12 -1.64
C ASP A 15 -13.18 -5.62 -1.19
N THR A 16 -13.96 -6.53 -0.62
CA THR A 16 -15.31 -6.25 -0.10
C THR A 16 -15.35 -6.18 1.42
N ALA A 17 -14.21 -6.45 2.08
CA ALA A 17 -14.11 -6.49 3.53
C ALA A 17 -13.69 -5.14 4.13
N HIS A 18 -13.04 -4.28 3.34
CA HIS A 18 -12.49 -3.02 3.83
C HIS A 18 -12.83 -1.84 2.91
N ASP A 19 -13.23 -0.72 3.52
CA ASP A 19 -13.31 0.57 2.85
C ASP A 19 -11.96 1.30 2.99
N PRO A 20 -11.43 1.93 1.92
CA PRO A 20 -10.18 2.67 2.00
C PRO A 20 -10.34 3.98 2.77
N ASN A 21 -9.54 4.17 3.81
CA ASN A 21 -9.47 5.45 4.54
C ASN A 21 -8.66 6.52 3.79
N VAL A 22 -7.78 6.10 2.88
CA VAL A 22 -6.98 6.97 2.01
C VAL A 22 -6.63 6.23 0.72
N THR A 23 -6.63 6.95 -0.39
CA THR A 23 -6.26 6.46 -1.71
C THR A 23 -5.21 7.37 -2.32
N LYS A 24 -4.22 6.79 -3.01
CA LYS A 24 -3.24 7.51 -3.82
C LYS A 24 -3.33 6.98 -5.25
N GLU A 25 -3.54 7.90 -6.18
CA GLU A 25 -3.61 7.59 -7.61
C GLU A 25 -2.26 7.85 -8.29
N TYR A 26 -1.95 7.07 -9.32
CA TYR A 26 -0.75 7.25 -10.15
C TYR A 26 -1.15 7.14 -11.61
N ASP A 27 -0.77 8.14 -12.39
CA ASP A 27 -0.83 8.06 -13.84
C ASP A 27 0.37 7.27 -14.34
N LEU A 28 0.11 6.12 -14.98
CA LEU A 28 1.13 5.22 -15.49
C LEU A 28 1.09 5.18 -17.01
N THR A 29 2.27 5.25 -17.63
CA THR A 29 2.42 4.88 -19.04
C THR A 29 2.28 3.37 -19.21
N LEU A 30 2.04 2.91 -20.44
CA LEU A 30 1.93 1.48 -20.76
C LEU A 30 3.16 0.68 -20.31
N THR A 31 4.37 1.23 -20.48
CA THR A 31 5.62 0.57 -20.04
C THR A 31 5.68 0.43 -18.52
N GLN A 32 5.21 1.44 -17.78
CA GLN A 32 5.18 1.39 -16.32
C GLN A 32 4.13 0.38 -15.82
N VAL A 33 2.98 0.29 -16.48
CA VAL A 33 1.97 -0.75 -16.23
C VAL A 33 2.58 -2.14 -16.48
N GLY A 34 3.30 -2.34 -17.59
CA GLY A 34 3.97 -3.61 -17.87
C GLY A 34 5.01 -4.00 -16.81
N SER A 35 5.74 -3.01 -16.27
CA SER A 35 6.72 -3.22 -15.19
C SER A 35 6.04 -3.58 -13.86
N LEU A 36 4.93 -2.92 -13.54
CA LEU A 36 4.10 -3.23 -12.38
C LEU A 36 3.54 -4.66 -12.47
N ILE A 37 2.94 -5.03 -13.60
CA ILE A 37 2.39 -6.38 -13.82
C ILE A 37 3.48 -7.44 -13.69
N SER A 38 4.67 -7.18 -14.24
CA SER A 38 5.81 -8.10 -14.12
C SER A 38 6.20 -8.33 -12.67
N TYR A 39 6.26 -7.26 -11.86
CA TYR A 39 6.50 -7.37 -10.42
C TYR A 39 5.38 -8.17 -9.72
N VAL A 40 4.12 -7.85 -9.96
CA VAL A 40 2.97 -8.56 -9.38
C VAL A 40 3.04 -10.06 -9.67
N ASN A 41 3.26 -10.43 -10.93
CA ASN A 41 3.39 -11.83 -11.35
C ASN A 41 4.56 -12.54 -10.66
N SER A 42 5.67 -11.85 -10.43
CA SER A 42 6.83 -12.42 -9.71
C SER A 42 6.52 -12.75 -8.23
N LYS A 43 5.42 -12.21 -7.69
CA LYS A 43 5.02 -12.37 -6.28
C LYS A 43 3.81 -13.28 -6.08
N CYS A 44 3.24 -13.88 -7.13
CA CYS A 44 2.07 -14.78 -7.00
C CYS A 44 2.28 -15.97 -6.06
N SER A 45 3.52 -16.39 -5.83
CA SER A 45 3.87 -17.47 -4.88
C SER A 45 4.59 -16.96 -3.63
N ALA A 46 4.58 -15.66 -3.38
CA ALA A 46 5.24 -15.08 -2.21
C ALA A 46 4.48 -15.44 -0.92
N ASN A 47 5.25 -15.66 0.15
CA ASN A 47 4.69 -15.82 1.48
C ASN A 47 4.44 -14.46 2.12
N TYR A 48 3.26 -14.28 2.69
CA TYR A 48 2.95 -13.17 3.57
C TYR A 48 3.66 -13.33 4.91
N ASN A 49 4.30 -12.25 5.36
CA ASN A 49 4.87 -12.09 6.69
C ASN A 49 4.60 -10.67 7.19
N LEU A 50 4.09 -10.55 8.42
CA LEU A 50 3.72 -9.25 8.98
C LEU A 50 4.89 -8.25 9.02
N TYR A 51 6.11 -8.73 9.23
CA TYR A 51 7.28 -7.89 9.44
C TYR A 51 8.14 -7.70 8.19
N THR A 52 8.17 -8.68 7.28
CA THR A 52 9.10 -8.68 6.15
C THR A 52 8.46 -8.58 4.77
N PHE A 53 7.21 -9.03 4.59
CA PHE A 53 6.53 -8.94 3.29
C PHE A 53 5.01 -9.04 3.47
N ASN A 54 4.36 -7.89 3.61
CA ASN A 54 2.92 -7.76 3.84
C ASN A 54 2.24 -6.94 2.74
N CYS A 55 0.95 -6.66 2.88
CA CYS A 55 0.17 -5.87 1.91
C CYS A 55 0.76 -4.48 1.66
N THR A 56 1.25 -3.80 2.69
CA THR A 56 1.89 -2.48 2.55
C THR A 56 3.20 -2.58 1.78
N THR A 57 4.01 -3.61 2.06
CA THR A 57 5.26 -3.87 1.32
C THR A 57 4.96 -4.11 -0.15
N PHE A 58 4.00 -5.00 -0.43
CA PHE A 58 3.57 -5.34 -1.78
C PHE A 58 3.08 -4.10 -2.56
N ALA A 59 2.24 -3.26 -1.95
CA ALA A 59 1.74 -2.04 -2.58
C ALA A 59 2.87 -1.03 -2.89
N VAL A 60 3.74 -0.76 -1.92
CA VAL A 60 4.86 0.18 -2.08
C VAL A 60 5.85 -0.32 -3.15
N GLU A 61 6.22 -1.59 -3.12
CA GLU A 61 7.15 -2.17 -4.08
C GLU A 61 6.57 -2.26 -5.50
N SER A 62 5.26 -2.52 -5.66
CA SER A 62 4.58 -2.53 -6.97
C SER A 62 4.65 -1.16 -7.67
N ILE A 63 4.49 -0.08 -6.90
CA ILE A 63 4.59 1.28 -7.43
C ILE A 63 6.05 1.64 -7.73
N ARG A 64 7.00 1.24 -6.87
CA ARG A 64 8.44 1.44 -7.14
C ARG A 64 8.89 0.68 -8.39
N SER A 65 8.41 -0.54 -8.61
CA SER A 65 8.74 -1.31 -9.83
C SER A 65 8.17 -0.67 -11.09
N ALA A 66 7.10 0.12 -10.97
CA ALA A 66 6.58 0.95 -12.06
C ALA A 66 7.40 2.24 -12.29
N GLY A 67 8.51 2.43 -11.57
CA GLY A 67 9.35 3.63 -11.67
C GLY A 67 8.75 4.88 -11.01
N GLN A 68 7.69 4.73 -10.22
CA GLN A 68 7.05 5.83 -9.51
C GLN A 68 7.64 6.02 -8.11
N VAL A 69 7.58 7.26 -7.61
CA VAL A 69 7.94 7.55 -6.21
C VAL A 69 6.80 7.09 -5.31
N ALA A 70 7.04 6.04 -4.53
CA ALA A 70 6.09 5.55 -3.54
C ALA A 70 6.40 6.12 -2.14
N PRO A 71 5.38 6.34 -1.28
CA PRO A 71 5.59 6.62 0.14
C PRO A 71 6.41 5.50 0.81
N SER A 72 7.01 5.80 1.95
CA SER A 72 7.77 4.77 2.67
C SER A 72 6.83 3.67 3.17
N GLY A 73 5.66 4.07 3.67
CA GLY A 73 4.72 3.18 4.33
C GLY A 73 5.32 2.46 5.53
N SER A 74 6.42 2.96 6.09
CA SER A 74 7.25 2.23 7.04
C SER A 74 7.46 2.97 8.36
N SER A 75 7.53 2.23 9.46
CA SER A 75 7.92 2.72 10.77
C SER A 75 8.85 1.69 11.41
N TRP A 76 9.98 2.13 11.97
CA TRP A 76 11.02 1.25 12.52
C TRP A 76 11.48 0.13 11.57
N GLY A 77 11.53 0.43 10.26
CA GLY A 77 11.94 -0.51 9.22
C GLY A 77 10.87 -1.53 8.79
N ILE A 78 9.65 -1.43 9.33
CA ILE A 78 8.55 -2.34 9.02
C ILE A 78 7.48 -1.58 8.25
N CYS A 79 7.06 -2.11 7.09
CA CYS A 79 5.93 -1.56 6.34
C CYS A 79 4.62 -1.80 7.10
N LEU A 80 3.85 -0.76 7.40
CA LEU A 80 2.63 -0.84 8.20
C LEU A 80 1.50 -0.01 7.55
N PRO A 81 0.25 -0.51 7.55
CA PRO A 81 -0.89 0.24 7.01
C PRO A 81 -1.05 1.63 7.63
N ASN A 82 -0.88 1.76 8.96
CA ASN A 82 -0.99 3.05 9.65
C ASN A 82 0.16 4.00 9.30
N ALA A 83 1.36 3.48 9.03
CA ALA A 83 2.48 4.29 8.58
C ALA A 83 2.25 4.79 7.15
N LEU A 84 1.73 3.93 6.27
CA LEU A 84 1.32 4.31 4.92
C LEU A 84 0.22 5.38 4.94
N TYR A 85 -0.79 5.20 5.80
CA TYR A 85 -1.83 6.20 6.00
C TYR A 85 -1.25 7.56 6.39
N LYS A 86 -0.37 7.57 7.39
CA LYS A 86 0.29 8.79 7.87
C LYS A 86 1.09 9.46 6.76
N ASP A 87 1.88 8.71 5.99
CA ASP A 87 2.66 9.25 4.87
C ASP A 87 1.74 9.92 3.84
N LEU A 88 0.68 9.24 3.42
CA LEU A 88 -0.28 9.76 2.44
C LEU A 88 -1.05 10.97 2.97
N TYR A 89 -1.45 10.96 4.25
CA TYR A 89 -2.10 12.10 4.88
C TYR A 89 -1.19 13.33 4.93
N GLN A 90 0.11 13.16 5.20
CA GLN A 90 1.07 14.26 5.12
C GLN A 90 1.27 14.76 3.69
N MET A 91 1.28 13.87 2.69
CA MET A 91 1.30 14.28 1.28
C MET A 91 0.08 15.13 0.92
N LYS A 92 -1.12 14.72 1.37
CA LYS A 92 -2.35 15.51 1.20
C LYS A 92 -2.25 16.88 1.86
N LYS A 93 -1.76 16.95 3.10
CA LYS A 93 -1.54 18.23 3.81
C LYS A 93 -0.56 19.15 3.09
N ARG A 94 0.41 18.59 2.35
CA ARG A 94 1.37 19.33 1.51
C ARG A 94 0.80 19.73 0.14
N GLY A 95 -0.45 19.39 -0.15
CA GLY A 95 -1.13 19.77 -1.38
C GLY A 95 -1.05 18.75 -2.51
N ASP A 96 -0.63 17.50 -2.24
CA ASP A 96 -0.71 16.44 -3.24
C ASP A 96 -2.17 16.15 -3.60
N LYS A 97 -2.54 16.45 -4.84
CA LYS A 97 -3.91 16.32 -5.37
C LYS A 97 -4.28 14.88 -5.69
N SER A 98 -3.29 14.01 -5.89
CA SER A 98 -3.49 12.59 -6.19
C SER A 98 -3.79 11.74 -4.96
N VAL A 99 -3.79 12.37 -3.76
CA VAL A 99 -4.24 11.73 -2.52
C VAL A 99 -5.68 12.14 -2.21
N THR A 100 -6.53 11.15 -1.97
CA THR A 100 -7.91 11.32 -1.49
C THR A 100 -8.01 10.70 -0.11
N VAL A 101 -8.50 11.46 0.87
CA VAL A 101 -8.73 10.98 2.24
C VAL A 101 -10.23 10.83 2.42
N ALA A 102 -10.67 9.67 2.91
CA ALA A 102 -12.08 9.43 3.18
C ALA A 102 -12.57 10.37 4.30
N PRO A 103 -13.85 10.77 4.28
CA PRO A 103 -14.46 11.50 5.40
C PRO A 103 -14.33 10.70 6.69
N LEU A 104 -14.02 11.38 7.79
CA LEU A 104 -14.05 10.77 9.12
C LEU A 104 -15.48 10.37 9.48
N LYS A 105 -15.65 9.17 10.04
CA LYS A 105 -16.90 8.81 10.72
C LYS A 105 -16.98 9.54 12.07
N SER A 106 -18.18 9.63 12.63
CA SER A 106 -18.39 10.32 13.91
C SER A 106 -17.48 9.75 15.00
N GLY A 107 -16.67 10.60 15.62
CA GLY A 107 -15.73 10.23 16.69
C GLY A 107 -14.34 9.79 16.22
N GLU A 108 -14.10 9.67 14.92
CA GLU A 108 -12.78 9.35 14.39
C GLU A 108 -11.87 10.58 14.33
N ARG A 109 -10.56 10.34 14.43
CA ARG A 109 -9.51 11.33 14.19
C ARG A 109 -8.52 10.74 13.20
N HIS A 110 -7.85 11.61 12.44
CA HIS A 110 -6.77 11.19 11.52
C HIS A 110 -5.49 10.72 12.24
N GLU A 111 -5.58 10.46 13.55
CA GLU A 111 -4.48 10.13 14.48
C GLU A 111 -4.93 9.07 15.50
#